data_AF-A0AAD6YL13-F1
#
_entry.id   AF-A0AAD6YL13-F1
#
_cell.length_a   1.000
_cell.length_b   1.000
_cell.length_c   1.000
_cell.angle_alpha   90.00
_cell.angle_beta   90.00
_cell.angle_gamma   90.00
#
_symmetry.space_group_name_H-M   'P 1'
#
loop_
_entity.id
_entity.type
_entity.pdbx_description
1 polymer ?
#
loop_
_entity_poly.entity_id
_entity_poly.type
_entity_poly.pdbx_seq_one_letter_code
_entity_poly.pdbx_strand_id
1 'polypeptide(L)'
;FPDGDIVLDIEQRLLKLHRKRLQCSSVFSDMLHIPQPAETDRIDGCPSVKFVGDAFADWEVALRWIYNKECANWLQLSLFDVLARAVRIATKYDICDLRQWGIKELTSRWPVDVVNVRLNSLPHAAEAIALAQECNVPEILPSAFYALSVQKFHSSADGGHSHTILHPNDLRRLIAGREALQDALVCIVIDPLTEAGCYNNVSCGQCAPRRAEYWRARLAPDPKSPWSSWLIRELEQMEGDDAFITSLCPECVHAHLSTLRWRLGRLRGAIPSFFLL
;
A
#
# COMPACT_ATOMS: atom_id res chain seq x y z
N PHE A 1 -14.20 19.71 26.80
CA PHE A 1 -14.76 21.07 26.65
C PHE A 1 -15.72 21.35 27.79
N PRO A 2 -15.69 22.55 28.44
CA PRO A 2 -16.66 22.89 29.49
C PRO A 2 -18.12 22.84 29.01
N ASP A 3 -18.34 23.27 27.77
CA ASP A 3 -19.62 23.34 27.04
C ASP A 3 -20.00 22.05 26.30
N GLY A 4 -19.22 20.97 26.46
CA GLY A 4 -19.57 19.67 25.90
C GLY A 4 -20.86 19.09 26.52
N ASP A 5 -21.62 18.35 25.72
CA ASP A 5 -22.94 17.82 26.05
C ASP A 5 -23.01 16.28 25.99
N ILE A 6 -21.89 15.61 25.74
CA ILE A 6 -21.73 14.15 25.80
C ILE A 6 -20.33 13.78 26.32
N VAL A 7 -20.22 12.66 27.03
CA VAL A 7 -18.93 12.09 27.48
C VAL A 7 -18.70 10.74 26.82
N LEU A 8 -17.55 10.56 26.16
CA LEU A 8 -17.12 9.24 25.69
C LEU A 8 -16.16 8.63 26.72
N ASP A 9 -16.41 7.39 27.13
CA ASP A 9 -15.49 6.56 27.92
C ASP A 9 -14.79 5.57 27.00
N ILE A 10 -13.49 5.80 26.75
CA ILE A 10 -12.65 4.99 25.85
C ILE A 10 -11.37 4.64 26.61
N GLU A 11 -11.07 3.35 26.78
CA GLU A 11 -9.91 2.87 27.55
C GLU A 11 -9.72 3.58 28.90
N GLN A 12 -10.80 3.73 29.69
CA GLN A 12 -10.80 4.39 31.00
C GLN A 12 -10.45 5.89 30.94
N ARG A 13 -10.51 6.51 29.77
CA ARG A 13 -10.32 7.95 29.57
C ARG A 13 -11.66 8.57 29.19
N LEU A 14 -12.01 9.63 29.91
CA LEU A 14 -13.27 10.35 29.74
C LEU A 14 -13.04 11.59 28.89
N LEU A 15 -13.75 11.66 27.76
CA LEU A 15 -13.67 12.78 26.82
C LEU A 15 -15.02 13.48 26.74
N LYS A 16 -15.08 14.72 27.22
CA LYS A 16 -16.27 15.58 27.14
C LYS A 16 -16.28 16.38 25.84
N LEU A 17 -17.23 16.09 24.95
CA LEU A 17 -17.32 16.54 23.55
C LEU A 17 -18.67 17.21 23.23
N HIS A 18 -18.81 17.69 21.99
CA HIS A 18 -20.07 18.20 21.45
C HIS A 18 -20.74 17.15 20.56
N ARG A 19 -21.98 16.73 20.85
CA ARG A 19 -22.76 15.76 20.05
C ARG A 19 -22.82 16.14 18.58
N LYS A 20 -23.04 17.43 18.28
CA LYS A 20 -23.09 17.95 16.90
C LYS A 20 -21.83 17.62 16.10
N ARG A 21 -20.66 17.53 16.74
CA ARG A 21 -19.40 17.19 16.08
C ARG A 21 -19.32 15.72 15.67
N LEU A 22 -20.03 14.83 16.37
CA LEU A 22 -20.08 13.40 16.05
C LEU A 22 -21.04 13.09 14.89
N GLN A 23 -21.87 14.04 14.45
CA GLN A 23 -22.79 13.87 13.30
C GLN A 23 -22.07 13.65 11.96
N CYS A 24 -20.74 13.74 11.90
CA CYS A 24 -19.97 13.33 10.73
C CYS A 24 -19.90 11.80 10.52
N SER A 25 -20.45 11.03 11.46
CA SER A 25 -20.59 9.57 11.42
C SER A 25 -22.07 9.23 11.31
N SER A 26 -22.42 8.36 10.36
CA SER A 26 -23.78 7.83 10.24
C SER A 26 -24.17 7.03 11.50
N VAL A 27 -23.25 6.19 12.00
CA VAL A 27 -23.41 5.39 13.22
C VAL A 27 -23.75 6.28 14.42
N PHE A 28 -23.03 7.40 14.60
CA PHE A 28 -23.33 8.34 15.68
C PHE A 28 -24.59 9.14 15.43
N SER A 29 -24.89 9.50 14.18
CA SER A 29 -26.16 10.15 13.86
C SER A 29 -27.33 9.28 14.33
N ASP A 30 -27.34 8.00 13.94
CA ASP A 30 -28.39 7.06 14.32
C ASP A 30 -28.42 6.83 15.84
N MET A 31 -27.27 6.58 16.46
CA MET A 31 -27.16 6.34 17.90
C MET A 31 -27.65 7.53 18.74
N LEU A 32 -27.39 8.77 18.30
CA LEU A 32 -27.80 9.97 19.02
C LEU A 32 -29.28 10.32 18.83
N HIS A 33 -29.94 9.78 17.80
CA HIS A 33 -31.37 9.94 17.59
C HIS A 33 -32.22 8.96 18.41
N ILE A 34 -31.63 7.87 18.92
CA ILE A 34 -32.33 6.92 19.77
C ILE A 34 -32.53 7.54 21.17
N PRO A 35 -33.77 7.56 21.71
CA PRO A 35 -34.02 7.99 23.08
C PRO A 35 -33.21 7.16 24.06
N GLN A 36 -32.32 7.79 24.82
CA GLN A 36 -31.52 7.09 25.82
C GLN A 36 -32.39 6.69 27.03
N PRO A 37 -32.23 5.48 27.59
CA PRO A 37 -32.97 5.07 28.78
C PRO A 37 -32.65 5.97 29.99
N ALA A 38 -33.62 6.12 30.90
CA ALA A 38 -33.52 7.02 32.04
C ALA A 38 -32.34 6.71 32.98
N GLU A 39 -31.83 5.48 32.96
CA GLU A 39 -30.71 4.98 33.78
C GLU A 39 -29.34 5.16 33.11
N THR A 40 -29.21 6.00 32.08
CA THR A 40 -27.91 6.22 31.42
C THR A 40 -26.93 6.87 32.39
N ASP A 41 -25.76 6.27 32.55
CA ASP A 41 -24.66 6.81 33.36
C ASP A 41 -24.37 8.26 32.96
N ARG A 42 -24.40 9.16 33.95
CA ARG A 42 -24.10 10.58 33.74
C ARG A 42 -22.79 10.93 34.39
N ILE A 43 -21.94 11.61 33.61
CA ILE A 43 -20.65 12.16 34.07
C ILE A 43 -20.71 13.66 33.81
N ASP A 44 -20.44 14.46 34.84
CA ASP A 44 -20.56 15.92 34.78
C ASP A 44 -21.91 16.41 34.21
N GLY A 45 -22.99 15.75 34.60
CA GLY A 45 -24.35 16.05 34.13
C GLY A 45 -24.64 15.67 32.68
N CYS A 46 -23.67 15.14 31.94
CA CYS A 46 -23.79 14.73 30.54
C CYS A 46 -23.94 13.21 30.45
N PRO A 47 -24.71 12.65 29.49
CA PRO A 47 -24.72 11.21 29.30
C PRO A 47 -23.34 10.72 28.86
N SER A 48 -22.95 9.59 29.44
CA SER A 48 -21.73 8.88 29.12
C SER A 48 -22.02 7.71 28.18
N VAL A 49 -21.16 7.52 27.18
CA VAL A 49 -21.19 6.38 26.27
C VAL A 49 -19.85 5.68 26.32
N LYS A 50 -19.87 4.38 26.65
CA LYS A 50 -18.67 3.57 26.77
C LYS A 50 -18.39 2.79 25.49
N PHE A 51 -17.16 2.92 24.98
CA PHE A 51 -16.72 2.25 23.76
C PHE A 51 -15.75 1.12 24.09
N VAL A 52 -16.31 -0.06 24.37
CA VAL A 52 -15.54 -1.24 24.73
C VAL A 52 -14.79 -1.78 23.50
N GLY A 53 -13.49 -1.99 23.65
CA GLY A 53 -12.62 -2.53 22.60
C GLY A 53 -12.07 -1.48 21.62
N ASP A 54 -12.37 -0.21 21.81
CA ASP A 54 -11.72 0.87 21.07
C ASP A 54 -10.42 1.29 21.73
N ALA A 55 -9.41 1.60 20.91
CA ALA A 55 -8.20 2.24 21.37
C ALA A 55 -8.41 3.75 21.51
N PHE A 56 -7.96 4.34 22.62
CA PHE A 56 -7.99 5.79 22.81
C PHE A 56 -7.17 6.52 21.74
N ALA A 57 -6.06 5.91 21.32
CA ALA A 57 -5.18 6.45 20.30
C ALA A 57 -5.87 6.63 18.93
N ASP A 58 -6.82 5.77 18.59
CA ASP A 58 -7.61 5.85 17.36
C ASP A 58 -8.57 7.04 17.42
N TRP A 59 -9.25 7.17 18.57
CA TRP A 59 -10.14 8.28 18.86
C TRP A 59 -9.42 9.63 18.93
N GLU A 60 -8.19 9.66 19.43
CA GLU A 60 -7.39 10.87 19.46
C GLU A 60 -7.19 11.43 18.05
N VAL A 61 -6.90 10.57 17.06
CA VAL A 61 -6.76 10.96 15.65
C VAL A 61 -8.11 11.43 15.07
N ALA A 62 -9.19 10.68 15.32
CA ALA A 62 -10.52 11.06 14.86
C ALA A 62 -10.95 12.43 15.40
N LEU A 63 -10.83 12.65 16.71
CA LEU A 63 -11.28 13.88 17.37
C LEU A 63 -10.43 15.08 16.95
N ARG A 64 -9.13 14.86 16.79
CA ARG A 64 -8.24 15.85 16.17
C ARG A 64 -8.80 16.28 14.82
N TRP A 65 -9.09 15.34 13.92
CA TRP A 65 -9.66 15.64 12.61
C TRP A 65 -11.04 16.32 12.69
N ILE A 66 -11.95 15.83 13.55
CA ILE A 66 -13.32 16.35 13.70
C ILE A 66 -13.32 17.82 14.14
N TYR A 67 -12.43 18.18 15.06
CA TYR A 67 -12.40 19.52 15.64
C TYR A 67 -11.52 20.49 14.85
N ASN A 68 -10.48 20.01 14.16
CA ASN A 68 -9.51 20.85 13.46
C ASN A 68 -9.52 20.59 11.94
N LYS A 69 -10.72 20.45 11.32
CA LYS A 69 -10.86 20.22 9.86
C LYS A 69 -10.09 21.26 9.01
N GLU A 70 -9.95 22.49 9.50
CA GLU A 70 -9.26 23.59 8.81
C GLU A 70 -7.71 23.49 8.87
N CYS A 71 -7.17 22.61 9.71
CA CYS A 71 -5.72 22.36 9.84
C CYS A 71 -5.27 21.11 9.08
N ALA A 72 -5.90 20.79 7.94
CA ALA A 72 -5.64 19.58 7.14
C ALA A 72 -4.16 19.29 6.83
N ASN A 73 -3.29 20.31 6.86
CA ASN A 73 -1.84 20.16 6.65
C ASN A 73 -1.14 19.24 7.67
N TRP A 74 -1.65 19.09 8.89
CA TRP A 74 -1.00 18.25 9.92
C TRP A 74 -1.00 16.75 9.62
N LEU A 75 -1.92 16.30 8.75
CA LEU A 75 -2.06 14.90 8.36
C LEU A 75 -1.30 14.62 7.05
N GLN A 76 -0.83 15.63 6.33
CA GLN A 76 -0.10 15.45 5.07
C GLN A 76 1.32 14.88 5.26
N LEU A 77 1.85 14.97 6.49
CA LEU A 77 3.10 14.30 6.89
C LEU A 77 2.81 13.02 7.71
N SER A 78 1.65 12.40 7.54
CA SER A 78 1.20 11.34 8.43
C SER A 78 2.17 10.16 8.41
N LEU A 79 2.79 9.92 9.57
CA LEU A 79 3.35 8.63 9.93
C LEU A 79 2.28 7.55 9.70
N PHE A 80 2.71 6.38 9.24
CA PHE A 80 1.79 5.27 8.94
C PHE A 80 0.82 4.97 10.09
N ASP A 81 1.30 5.06 11.34
CA ASP A 81 0.46 4.85 12.53
C ASP A 81 -0.74 5.79 12.59
N VAL A 82 -0.58 7.08 12.28
CA VAL A 82 -1.69 8.04 12.30
C VAL A 82 -2.70 7.70 11.22
N LEU A 83 -2.22 7.32 10.03
CA LEU A 83 -3.07 6.92 8.92
C LEU A 83 -3.84 5.63 9.24
N ALA A 84 -3.18 4.62 9.81
CA ALA A 84 -3.81 3.36 10.20
C ALA A 84 -4.91 3.58 11.23
N ARG A 85 -4.63 4.37 12.27
CA ARG A 85 -5.60 4.78 13.30
C ARG A 85 -6.82 5.49 12.70
N ALA A 86 -6.58 6.45 11.80
CA ALA A 86 -7.65 7.18 11.12
C ALA A 86 -8.54 6.26 10.28
N VAL A 87 -7.94 5.33 9.52
CA VAL A 87 -8.69 4.41 8.67
C VAL A 87 -9.50 3.41 9.51
N ARG A 88 -8.95 2.87 10.60
CA ARG A 88 -9.69 1.98 11.53
C ARG A 88 -10.92 2.63 12.11
N ILE A 89 -10.75 3.78 12.77
CA ILE A 89 -11.85 4.46 13.46
C ILE A 89 -12.90 4.97 12.47
N ALA A 90 -12.47 5.47 11.30
CA ALA A 90 -13.39 5.92 10.27
C ALA A 90 -14.17 4.77 9.64
N THR A 91 -13.58 3.59 9.53
CA THR A 91 -14.27 2.39 9.03
C THR A 91 -15.25 1.86 10.07
N LYS A 92 -14.85 1.78 11.34
CA LYS A 92 -15.69 1.26 12.43
C LYS A 92 -16.94 2.12 12.67
N TYR A 93 -16.79 3.44 12.62
CA TYR A 93 -17.87 4.38 12.91
C TYR A 93 -18.45 5.06 11.66
N ASP A 94 -18.11 4.59 10.47
CA ASP A 94 -18.57 5.15 9.19
C ASP A 94 -18.43 6.70 9.13
N ILE A 95 -17.22 7.19 9.42
CA ILE A 95 -16.85 8.60 9.26
C ILE A 95 -16.38 8.79 7.81
N CYS A 96 -17.33 8.92 6.89
CA CYS A 96 -17.11 8.84 5.44
C CYS A 96 -15.97 9.75 4.94
N ASP A 97 -15.99 11.04 5.28
CA ASP A 97 -14.95 12.00 4.86
C ASP A 97 -13.53 11.59 5.33
N LEU A 98 -13.41 11.10 6.59
CA LEU A 98 -12.13 10.68 7.15
C LEU A 98 -11.64 9.41 6.49
N ARG A 99 -12.55 8.48 6.19
CA ARG A 99 -12.23 7.25 5.45
C ARG A 99 -11.78 7.56 4.02
N GLN A 100 -12.48 8.45 3.32
CA GLN A 100 -12.08 8.89 1.97
C GLN A 100 -10.70 9.53 1.97
N TRP A 101 -10.41 10.40 2.95
CA TRP A 101 -9.08 10.97 3.13
C TRP A 101 -8.03 9.86 3.36
N GLY A 102 -8.29 8.93 4.28
CA GLY A 102 -7.36 7.85 4.59
C GLY A 102 -7.07 6.92 3.41
N ILE A 103 -8.09 6.55 2.62
CA ILE A 103 -7.90 5.75 1.40
C ILE A 103 -7.08 6.51 0.36
N LYS A 104 -7.30 7.82 0.22
CA LYS A 104 -6.51 8.67 -0.69
C LYS A 104 -5.03 8.68 -0.31
N GLU A 105 -4.70 8.81 0.97
CA GLU A 105 -3.30 8.75 1.43
C GLU A 105 -2.70 7.34 1.27
N LEU A 106 -3.46 6.29 1.59
CA LEU A 106 -3.03 4.91 1.37
C LEU A 106 -2.74 4.64 -0.11
N THR A 107 -3.61 5.08 -1.02
CA THR A 107 -3.43 4.89 -2.48
C THR A 107 -2.36 5.80 -3.08
N SER A 108 -2.02 6.91 -2.42
CA SER A 108 -0.84 7.72 -2.77
C SER A 108 0.47 6.98 -2.47
N ARG A 109 0.50 6.20 -1.39
CA ARG A 109 1.70 5.43 -0.96
C ARG A 109 1.78 4.04 -1.59
N TRP A 110 0.65 3.35 -1.69
CA TRP A 110 0.49 2.05 -2.33
C TRP A 110 -0.53 2.19 -3.48
N PRO A 111 -0.07 2.57 -4.67
CA PRO A 111 -0.95 2.89 -5.78
C PRO A 111 -1.72 1.67 -6.27
N VAL A 112 -2.90 1.88 -6.84
CA VAL A 112 -3.69 0.80 -7.46
C VAL A 112 -2.89 0.08 -8.56
N ASP A 113 -2.06 0.84 -9.26
CA ASP A 113 -1.23 0.35 -10.35
C ASP A 113 0.20 0.11 -9.87
N VAL A 114 0.61 -1.16 -9.87
CA VAL A 114 1.89 -1.64 -9.32
C VAL A 114 3.12 -1.04 -9.99
N VAL A 115 2.99 -0.53 -11.22
CA VAL A 115 4.09 0.19 -11.89
C VAL A 115 4.43 1.51 -11.22
N ASN A 116 3.50 2.05 -10.42
CA ASN A 116 3.70 3.28 -9.67
C ASN A 116 4.26 3.04 -8.26
N VAL A 117 4.57 1.80 -7.87
CA VAL A 117 5.26 1.52 -6.61
C VAL A 117 6.61 2.24 -6.60
N ARG A 118 6.94 2.91 -5.51
CA ARG A 118 8.18 3.67 -5.32
C ARG A 118 8.83 3.31 -3.98
N LEU A 119 9.96 3.93 -3.67
CA LEU A 119 10.71 3.67 -2.43
C LEU A 119 9.87 3.94 -1.17
N ASN A 120 8.96 4.91 -1.22
CA ASN A 120 8.04 5.22 -0.12
C ASN A 120 6.96 4.14 0.11
N SER A 121 6.75 3.23 -0.86
CA SER A 121 5.83 2.09 -0.72
C SER A 121 6.42 0.92 0.08
N LEU A 122 7.75 0.87 0.24
CA LEU A 122 8.42 -0.26 0.90
C LEU A 122 8.17 -0.29 2.42
N PRO A 123 8.35 0.81 3.17
CA PRO A 123 8.17 0.76 4.62
C PRO A 123 6.71 0.54 4.96
N HIS A 124 6.44 -0.26 6.01
CA HIS A 124 5.11 -0.66 6.48
C HIS A 124 4.24 -1.45 5.50
N ALA A 125 4.82 -2.08 4.47
CA ALA A 125 4.03 -2.83 3.48
C ALA A 125 3.25 -4.00 4.10
N ALA A 126 3.80 -4.67 5.12
CA ALA A 126 3.11 -5.76 5.83
C ALA A 126 1.91 -5.23 6.63
N GLU A 127 2.10 -4.14 7.35
CA GLU A 127 1.06 -3.47 8.13
C GLU A 127 -0.03 -2.89 7.24
N ALA A 128 0.34 -2.39 6.05
CA ALA A 128 -0.61 -1.91 5.06
C ALA A 128 -1.49 -3.04 4.51
N ILE A 129 -0.93 -4.24 4.27
CA ILE A 129 -1.72 -5.44 3.89
C ILE A 129 -2.70 -5.78 5.01
N ALA A 130 -2.22 -5.86 6.26
CA ALA A 130 -3.08 -6.18 7.41
C ALA A 130 -4.21 -5.14 7.58
N LEU A 131 -3.88 -3.86 7.48
CA LEU A 131 -4.86 -2.77 7.56
C LEU A 131 -5.87 -2.81 6.41
N ALA A 132 -5.42 -3.12 5.19
CA ALA A 132 -6.30 -3.24 4.02
C ALA A 132 -7.32 -4.38 4.19
N GLN A 133 -6.90 -5.51 4.75
CA GLN A 133 -7.81 -6.61 5.08
C GLN A 133 -8.78 -6.20 6.20
N GLU A 134 -8.26 -5.60 7.27
CA GLU A 134 -9.04 -5.16 8.44
C GLU A 134 -10.12 -4.12 8.07
N CYS A 135 -9.76 -3.14 7.23
CA CYS A 135 -10.60 -1.99 6.92
C CYS A 135 -11.23 -2.04 5.53
N ASN A 136 -11.20 -3.21 4.87
CA ASN A 136 -11.72 -3.44 3.51
C ASN A 136 -11.25 -2.36 2.51
N VAL A 137 -9.94 -2.30 2.28
CA VAL A 137 -9.29 -1.42 1.29
C VAL A 137 -8.47 -2.29 0.32
N PRO A 138 -9.11 -3.16 -0.48
CA PRO A 138 -8.41 -4.14 -1.31
C PRO A 138 -7.56 -3.50 -2.43
N GLU A 139 -7.84 -2.25 -2.80
CA GLU A 139 -7.23 -1.56 -3.94
C GLU A 139 -5.72 -1.37 -3.78
N ILE A 140 -5.21 -1.34 -2.54
CA ILE A 140 -3.78 -1.19 -2.27
C ILE A 140 -3.04 -2.54 -2.21
N LEU A 141 -3.75 -3.66 -2.14
CA LEU A 141 -3.16 -4.98 -1.90
C LEU A 141 -2.12 -5.35 -2.97
N PRO A 142 -2.36 -5.23 -4.29
CA PRO A 142 -1.36 -5.62 -5.28
C PRO A 142 -0.02 -4.90 -5.09
N SER A 143 -0.07 -3.59 -4.84
CA SER A 143 1.13 -2.78 -4.61
C SER A 143 1.79 -3.02 -3.27
N ALA A 144 1.02 -3.24 -2.20
CA ALA A 144 1.57 -3.55 -0.89
C ALA A 144 2.27 -4.92 -0.87
N PHE A 145 1.66 -5.94 -1.48
CA PHE A 145 2.28 -7.25 -1.65
C PHE A 145 3.53 -7.19 -2.53
N TYR A 146 3.46 -6.47 -3.65
CA TYR A 146 4.63 -6.28 -4.51
C TYR A 146 5.77 -5.54 -3.78
N ALA A 147 5.47 -4.44 -3.10
CA ALA A 147 6.44 -3.69 -2.31
C ALA A 147 7.10 -4.54 -1.20
N LEU A 148 6.32 -5.39 -0.52
CA LEU A 148 6.86 -6.31 0.48
C LEU A 148 7.73 -7.40 -0.15
N SER A 149 7.34 -7.91 -1.34
CA SER A 149 8.08 -8.95 -2.06
C SER A 149 9.49 -8.53 -2.49
N VAL A 150 9.69 -7.23 -2.72
CA VAL A 150 10.97 -6.59 -3.10
C VAL A 150 11.96 -6.55 -1.93
N GLN A 151 11.50 -6.71 -0.68
CA GLN A 151 12.37 -6.65 0.49
C GLN A 151 13.05 -8.00 0.75
N LYS A 152 14.32 -7.99 1.18
CA LYS A 152 15.00 -9.20 1.65
C LYS A 152 14.70 -9.43 3.14
N PHE A 153 14.20 -10.62 3.45
CA PHE A 153 13.69 -10.95 4.79
C PHE A 153 14.79 -11.37 5.77
N HIS A 154 15.95 -11.77 5.25
CA HIS A 154 17.13 -12.09 6.05
C HIS A 154 17.92 -10.84 6.45
N SER A 155 17.56 -9.68 5.91
CA SER A 155 18.06 -8.37 6.33
C SER A 155 17.13 -7.89 7.44
N SER A 156 17.64 -7.30 8.53
CA SER A 156 16.81 -6.70 9.60
C SER A 156 16.00 -5.46 9.18
N ALA A 157 15.55 -5.41 7.91
CA ALA A 157 14.66 -4.41 7.36
C ALA A 157 13.19 -4.70 7.72
N ASP A 158 12.29 -3.76 7.47
CA ASP A 158 10.86 -3.84 7.80
C ASP A 158 10.20 -5.16 7.35
N GLY A 159 10.59 -5.72 6.20
CA GLY A 159 10.10 -7.01 5.72
C GLY A 159 10.36 -8.21 6.65
N GLY A 160 11.37 -8.13 7.53
CA GLY A 160 11.75 -9.20 8.47
C GLY A 160 10.69 -9.51 9.54
N HIS A 161 9.85 -8.54 9.89
CA HIS A 161 8.76 -8.72 10.87
C HIS A 161 7.40 -9.02 10.23
N SER A 162 7.34 -9.21 8.91
CA SER A 162 6.08 -9.52 8.21
C SER A 162 5.37 -10.76 8.77
N HIS A 163 6.12 -11.76 9.23
CA HIS A 163 5.57 -13.00 9.82
C HIS A 163 4.80 -12.78 11.14
N THR A 164 5.06 -11.69 11.88
CA THR A 164 4.31 -11.35 13.10
C THR A 164 3.08 -10.48 12.82
N ILE A 165 3.00 -9.91 11.62
CA ILE A 165 1.98 -8.93 11.23
C ILE A 165 0.92 -9.58 10.32
N LEU A 166 1.34 -10.38 9.35
CA LEU A 166 0.47 -10.94 8.33
C LEU A 166 -0.32 -12.17 8.83
N HIS A 167 -1.58 -12.26 8.41
CA HIS A 167 -2.37 -13.47 8.57
C HIS A 167 -1.77 -14.62 7.74
N PRO A 168 -1.89 -15.90 8.16
CA PRO A 168 -1.33 -17.04 7.41
C PRO A 168 -1.70 -17.09 5.92
N ASN A 169 -2.92 -16.70 5.57
CA ASN A 169 -3.35 -16.61 4.17
C ASN A 169 -2.57 -15.55 3.38
N ASP A 170 -2.26 -14.40 3.99
CA ASP A 170 -1.48 -13.34 3.35
C ASP A 170 0.00 -13.71 3.27
N LEU A 171 0.53 -14.44 4.25
CA LEU A 171 1.86 -15.05 4.13
C LEU A 171 1.93 -16.03 2.95
N ARG A 172 0.90 -16.87 2.76
CA ARG A 172 0.81 -17.76 1.60
C ARG A 172 0.77 -16.97 0.28
N ARG A 173 -0.04 -15.91 0.21
CA ARG A 173 -0.11 -15.02 -0.96
C ARG A 173 1.25 -14.39 -1.28
N LEU A 174 1.94 -13.89 -0.27
CA LEU A 174 3.28 -13.32 -0.39
C LEU A 174 4.30 -14.35 -0.90
N ILE A 175 4.30 -15.57 -0.36
CA ILE A 175 5.21 -16.64 -0.81
C ILE A 175 4.93 -16.98 -2.27
N ALA A 176 3.67 -17.24 -2.63
CA ALA A 176 3.27 -17.56 -4.00
C ALA A 176 3.66 -16.44 -4.98
N GLY A 177 3.45 -15.18 -4.61
CA GLY A 177 3.84 -14.05 -5.44
C GLY A 177 5.35 -13.90 -5.59
N ARG A 178 6.13 -14.19 -4.55
CA ARG A 178 7.60 -14.22 -4.65
C ARG A 178 8.09 -15.34 -5.57
N GLU A 179 7.49 -16.52 -5.51
CA GLU A 179 7.79 -17.63 -6.43
C GLU A 179 7.48 -17.23 -7.88
N ALA A 180 6.29 -16.70 -8.15
CA ALA A 180 5.88 -16.28 -9.49
C ALA A 180 6.75 -15.13 -10.05
N LEU A 181 7.13 -14.15 -9.21
CA LEU A 181 8.06 -13.09 -9.60
C LEU A 181 9.46 -13.63 -9.92
N GLN A 182 9.93 -14.60 -9.14
CA GLN A 182 11.20 -15.27 -9.38
C GLN A 182 11.17 -16.06 -10.71
N ASP A 183 10.09 -16.79 -10.97
CA ASP A 183 9.89 -17.51 -12.24
C ASP A 183 9.86 -16.55 -13.43
N ALA A 184 9.17 -15.41 -13.28
CA ALA A 184 9.14 -14.36 -14.31
C ALA A 184 10.54 -13.80 -14.58
N LEU A 185 11.31 -13.48 -13.53
CA LEU A 185 12.70 -13.03 -13.64
C LEU A 185 13.57 -14.07 -14.36
N VAL A 186 13.50 -15.34 -13.95
CA VAL A 186 14.29 -16.43 -14.53
C VAL A 186 13.95 -16.62 -16.01
N CYS A 187 12.66 -16.60 -16.38
CA CYS A 187 12.23 -16.66 -17.78
C CYS A 187 12.87 -15.55 -18.62
N ILE A 188 12.89 -14.31 -18.11
CA ILE A 188 13.50 -13.17 -18.80
C ILE A 188 15.03 -13.34 -18.91
N VAL A 189 15.69 -13.82 -17.86
CA VAL A 189 17.16 -13.98 -17.86
C VAL A 189 17.60 -15.10 -18.81
N ILE A 190 16.84 -16.19 -18.89
CA ILE A 190 17.12 -17.31 -19.81
C ILE A 190 16.97 -16.82 -21.25
N ASP A 191 15.84 -16.21 -21.58
CA ASP A 191 15.49 -15.75 -22.93
C ASP A 191 15.13 -14.25 -22.94
N PRO A 192 16.13 -13.35 -22.88
CA PRO A 192 15.87 -11.92 -22.75
C PRO A 192 15.28 -11.28 -24.01
N LEU A 193 15.48 -11.90 -25.17
CA LEU A 193 15.15 -11.28 -26.46
C LEU A 193 13.88 -11.83 -27.10
N THR A 194 13.48 -13.06 -26.76
CA THR A 194 12.29 -13.66 -27.35
C THR A 194 11.10 -13.47 -26.43
N GLU A 195 9.99 -13.04 -27.00
CA GLU A 195 8.75 -12.84 -26.27
C GLU A 195 7.58 -13.14 -27.20
N ALA A 196 6.82 -14.18 -26.89
CA ALA A 196 5.68 -14.58 -27.68
C ALA A 196 4.64 -13.46 -27.72
N GLY A 197 4.22 -13.07 -28.93
CA GLY A 197 3.24 -11.99 -29.14
C GLY A 197 3.81 -10.57 -29.16
N CYS A 198 5.09 -10.35 -28.84
CA CYS A 198 5.73 -9.05 -29.01
C CYS A 198 6.10 -8.83 -30.48
N TYR A 199 5.41 -7.91 -31.15
CA TYR A 199 5.79 -7.48 -32.49
C TYR A 199 7.15 -6.77 -32.46
N ASN A 200 8.01 -7.04 -33.45
CA ASN A 200 9.31 -6.38 -33.64
C ASN A 200 10.39 -6.63 -32.57
N ASN A 201 10.44 -7.81 -31.93
CA ASN A 201 11.52 -8.14 -30.98
C ASN A 201 12.83 -8.65 -31.64
N VAL A 202 12.85 -8.79 -32.97
CA VAL A 202 13.98 -9.34 -33.72
C VAL A 202 15.22 -8.45 -33.59
N SER A 203 16.35 -9.06 -33.21
CA SER A 203 17.65 -8.40 -33.18
C SER A 203 18.49 -8.79 -34.39
N CYS A 204 19.29 -7.87 -34.91
CA CYS A 204 20.34 -8.22 -35.86
C CYS A 204 21.44 -9.03 -35.17
N GLY A 205 22.24 -9.79 -35.94
CA GLY A 205 23.26 -10.69 -35.39
C GLY A 205 24.34 -10.01 -34.54
N GLN A 206 24.63 -8.72 -34.76
CA GLN A 206 25.62 -7.96 -34.00
C GLN A 206 25.06 -7.35 -32.70
N CYS A 207 23.78 -6.99 -32.68
CA CYS A 207 23.14 -6.39 -31.50
C CYS A 207 22.54 -7.43 -30.56
N ALA A 208 22.15 -8.60 -31.08
CA ALA A 208 21.58 -9.69 -30.28
C ALA A 208 22.44 -10.07 -29.06
N PRO A 209 23.74 -10.42 -29.19
CA PRO A 209 24.55 -10.79 -28.03
C PRO A 209 24.65 -9.65 -27.00
N ARG A 210 24.87 -8.41 -27.47
CA ARG A 210 24.99 -7.22 -26.61
C ARG A 210 23.70 -6.92 -25.84
N ARG A 211 22.53 -7.03 -26.50
CA ARG A 211 21.23 -6.88 -25.84
C ARG A 211 20.99 -7.98 -24.82
N ALA A 212 21.29 -9.24 -25.16
CA ALA A 212 21.09 -10.34 -24.24
C ALA A 212 21.98 -10.21 -22.99
N GLU A 213 23.25 -9.83 -23.18
CA GLU A 213 24.20 -9.57 -22.09
C GLU A 213 23.73 -8.40 -21.21
N TYR A 214 23.31 -7.29 -21.81
CA TYR A 214 22.78 -6.13 -21.08
C TYR A 214 21.58 -6.49 -20.20
N TRP A 215 20.60 -7.20 -20.75
CA TRP A 215 19.41 -7.63 -20.01
C TRP A 215 19.77 -8.53 -18.83
N ARG A 216 20.66 -9.51 -19.04
CA ARG A 216 21.11 -10.41 -17.97
C ARG A 216 21.89 -9.66 -16.90
N ALA A 217 22.75 -8.72 -17.29
CA ALA A 217 23.53 -7.91 -16.34
C ALA A 217 22.62 -7.00 -15.49
N ARG A 218 21.64 -6.33 -16.12
CA ARG A 218 20.69 -5.45 -15.43
C ARG A 218 19.77 -6.19 -14.47
N LEU A 219 19.31 -7.38 -14.85
CA LEU A 219 18.36 -8.16 -14.05
C LEU A 219 19.04 -9.13 -13.08
N ALA A 220 20.37 -9.21 -13.09
CA ALA A 220 21.12 -10.06 -12.17
C ALA A 220 20.87 -9.63 -10.71
N PRO A 221 20.60 -10.58 -9.79
CA PRO A 221 20.44 -10.27 -8.37
C PRO A 221 21.74 -9.68 -7.79
N ASP A 222 21.63 -8.55 -7.09
CA ASP A 222 22.75 -8.01 -6.31
C ASP A 222 22.71 -8.58 -4.87
N PRO A 223 23.71 -9.38 -4.45
CA PRO A 223 23.77 -9.90 -3.09
C PRO A 223 23.95 -8.79 -2.04
N LYS A 224 24.53 -7.65 -2.40
CA LYS A 224 24.79 -6.52 -1.49
C LYS A 224 23.59 -5.57 -1.34
N SER A 225 22.65 -5.58 -2.30
CA SER A 225 21.42 -4.79 -2.20
C SER A 225 20.53 -5.28 -1.05
N PRO A 226 19.89 -4.40 -0.26
CA PRO A 226 18.88 -4.80 0.71
C PRO A 226 17.58 -5.28 0.05
N TRP A 227 17.45 -5.10 -1.27
CA TRP A 227 16.27 -5.45 -2.05
C TRP A 227 16.54 -6.70 -2.90
N SER A 228 15.50 -7.52 -3.13
CA SER A 228 15.50 -8.48 -4.23
C SER A 228 15.34 -7.75 -5.57
N SER A 229 15.30 -8.48 -6.68
CA SER A 229 15.07 -7.87 -7.99
C SER A 229 13.76 -7.08 -7.98
N TRP A 230 13.85 -5.76 -8.09
CA TRP A 230 12.70 -4.90 -8.24
C TRP A 230 12.37 -4.82 -9.73
N LEU A 231 11.84 -5.92 -10.26
CA LEU A 231 11.78 -6.19 -11.70
C LEU A 231 11.16 -5.06 -12.52
N ILE A 232 10.03 -4.49 -12.08
CA ILE A 232 9.42 -3.32 -12.74
C ILE A 232 10.41 -2.15 -12.83
N ARG A 233 11.03 -1.78 -11.70
CA ARG A 233 11.94 -0.63 -11.65
C ARG A 233 13.16 -0.85 -12.52
N GLU A 234 13.72 -2.05 -12.53
CA GLU A 234 14.86 -2.37 -13.38
C GLU A 234 14.48 -2.24 -14.87
N LEU A 235 13.31 -2.73 -15.28
CA LEU A 235 12.81 -2.59 -16.65
C LEU A 235 12.53 -1.12 -17.02
N GLU A 236 11.97 -0.32 -16.11
CA GLU A 236 11.77 1.13 -16.32
C GLU A 236 13.11 1.86 -16.46
N GLN A 237 14.13 1.50 -15.66
CA GLN A 237 15.45 2.10 -15.76
C GLN A 237 16.17 1.75 -17.07
N MET A 238 15.94 0.55 -17.59
CA MET A 238 16.47 0.15 -18.90
C MET A 238 15.86 0.98 -20.05
N GLU A 239 14.61 1.43 -19.92
CA GLU A 239 13.99 2.32 -20.92
C GLU A 239 14.68 3.70 -20.98
N GLY A 240 15.31 4.15 -19.89
CA GLY A 240 16.02 5.43 -19.79
C GLY A 240 17.55 5.34 -19.93
N ASP A 241 18.12 4.19 -20.31
CA ASP A 241 19.56 4.01 -20.42
C ASP A 241 20.10 4.44 -21.79
N ASP A 242 20.21 5.76 -21.99
CA ASP A 242 20.67 6.36 -23.25
C ASP A 242 22.04 5.84 -23.69
N ALA A 243 22.94 5.56 -22.75
CA ALA A 243 24.28 5.05 -23.04
C ALA A 243 24.21 3.66 -23.70
N PHE A 244 23.34 2.78 -23.21
CA PHE A 244 23.11 1.49 -23.84
C PHE A 244 22.32 1.62 -25.14
N ILE A 245 21.24 2.41 -25.15
CA ILE A 245 20.34 2.57 -26.29
C ILE A 245 21.09 3.10 -27.52
N THR A 246 21.93 4.12 -27.35
CA THR A 246 22.74 4.72 -28.43
C THR A 246 23.81 3.79 -28.99
N SER A 247 24.13 2.68 -28.30
CA SER A 247 25.08 1.67 -28.77
C SER A 247 24.50 0.67 -29.79
N LEU A 248 23.17 0.68 -29.97
CA LEU A 248 22.44 -0.25 -30.85
C LEU A 248 22.15 0.38 -32.22
N CYS A 249 21.94 -0.46 -33.23
CA CYS A 249 21.39 0.03 -34.51
C CYS A 249 19.91 0.44 -34.36
N PRO A 250 19.36 1.31 -35.23
CA PRO A 250 18.00 1.85 -35.09
C PRO A 250 16.89 0.78 -34.93
N GLU A 251 16.96 -0.31 -35.69
CA GLU A 251 15.98 -1.40 -35.61
C GLU A 251 16.07 -2.13 -34.26
N CYS A 252 17.28 -2.29 -33.72
CA CYS A 252 17.49 -2.95 -32.45
C CYS A 252 17.13 -2.06 -31.25
N VAL A 253 17.18 -0.73 -31.40
CA VAL A 253 16.59 0.22 -30.43
C VAL A 253 15.09 0.00 -30.35
N HIS A 254 14.40 0.00 -31.51
CA HIS A 254 12.96 -0.24 -31.55
C HIS A 254 12.59 -1.61 -30.96
N ALA A 255 13.36 -2.64 -31.29
CA ALA A 255 13.14 -3.97 -30.76
C ALA A 255 13.42 -4.07 -29.24
N HIS A 256 14.41 -3.34 -28.73
CA HIS A 256 14.70 -3.24 -27.30
C HIS A 256 13.54 -2.61 -26.54
N LEU A 257 13.10 -1.42 -26.96
CA LEU A 257 12.02 -0.69 -26.31
C LEU A 257 10.68 -1.41 -26.42
N SER A 258 10.41 -2.06 -27.57
CA SER A 258 9.20 -2.89 -27.75
C SER A 258 9.19 -4.07 -26.79
N THR A 259 10.32 -4.77 -26.63
CA THR A 259 10.43 -5.90 -25.71
C THR A 259 10.25 -5.46 -24.25
N LEU A 260 10.88 -4.33 -23.85
CA LEU A 260 10.73 -3.73 -22.53
C LEU A 260 9.27 -3.42 -22.20
N ARG A 261 8.62 -2.62 -23.05
CA ARG A 261 7.23 -2.17 -22.85
C ARG A 261 6.26 -3.34 -22.80
N TRP A 262 6.47 -4.35 -23.65
CA TRP A 262 5.65 -5.55 -23.65
C TRP A 262 5.78 -6.33 -22.34
N ARG A 263 7.01 -6.59 -21.88
CA ARG A 263 7.24 -7.31 -20.62
C ARG A 263 6.72 -6.51 -19.42
N LEU A 264 6.92 -5.20 -19.39
CA LEU A 264 6.39 -4.32 -18.36
C LEU A 264 4.86 -4.37 -18.33
N GLY A 265 4.19 -4.29 -19.48
CA GLY A 265 2.74 -4.43 -19.61
C GLY A 265 2.22 -5.79 -19.13
N ARG A 266 2.90 -6.88 -19.48
CA ARG A 266 2.57 -8.23 -18.99
C ARG A 266 2.72 -8.34 -17.47
N LEU A 267 3.82 -7.85 -16.90
CA LEU A 267 4.06 -7.86 -15.46
C LEU A 267 3.00 -7.04 -14.72
N ARG A 268 2.71 -5.83 -15.21
CA ARG A 268 1.66 -4.96 -14.67
C ARG A 268 0.31 -5.69 -14.54
N GLY A 269 -0.10 -6.43 -15.58
CA GLY A 269 -1.34 -7.19 -15.57
C GLY A 269 -1.29 -8.50 -14.76
N ALA A 270 -0.12 -9.13 -14.66
CA ALA A 270 0.05 -10.43 -14.00
C ALA A 270 0.31 -10.34 -12.49
N ILE A 271 0.88 -9.23 -11.99
CA ILE A 271 1.24 -9.11 -10.57
C ILE A 271 0.08 -9.36 -9.61
N PRO A 272 -1.14 -8.83 -9.79
CA PRO A 272 -2.25 -9.14 -8.89
C PRO A 272 -2.50 -10.65 -8.76
N SER A 273 -2.49 -11.38 -9.88
CA SER A 273 -2.72 -12.83 -9.87
C SER A 273 -1.54 -13.62 -9.31
N PHE A 274 -0.30 -13.12 -9.40
CA PHE A 274 0.85 -13.70 -8.70
C PHE A 274 0.61 -13.77 -7.19
N PHE A 275 -0.06 -12.77 -6.61
CA PHE A 275 -0.40 -12.73 -5.19
C PHE A 275 -1.77 -13.32 -4.84
N LEU A 276 -2.41 -14.04 -5.78
CA LEU A 276 -3.73 -14.67 -5.59
C LEU A 276 -4.82 -13.66 -5.18
N LEU A 277 -4.79 -12.48 -5.80
CA LEU A 277 -5.77 -11.40 -5.65
C LEU A 277 -6.73 -11.33 -6.84
#